data_AF-A0A532DHB2-F1
#
_entry.id   AF-A0A532DHB2-F1
#
_cell.length_a   1.000
_cell.length_b   1.000
_cell.length_c   1.000
_cell.angle_alpha   90.00
_cell.angle_beta   90.00
_cell.angle_gamma   90.00
#
_symmetry.space_group_name_H-M   'P 1'
#
loop_
_entity.id
_entity.type
_entity.pdbx_description
1 polymer ?
#
loop_
_entity_poly.entity_id
_entity_poly.type
_entity_poly.pdbx_seq_one_letter_code
_entity_poly.pdbx_strand_id
1 'polypeptide(L)'
;MKPGANEKAGPITDFLVKDHGRLEALLQSAVAQVGSVDQGLYDQFRAGLLRHIGMEEKILLPAAQRLRGGEPLPIASKLRLDHGAIASLLMPPPTATIIATIRAVLKVHNTIEEGPGGLYETCDELASSEAAQLLAKLQAAPELAVLPCSDGPAVMPAVQRALERAGYQLLDDKV
;
A
#
# COMPACT_ATOMS: atom_id res chain seq x y z
N MET A 1 34.45 -0.49 -16.31
CA MET A 1 33.77 -1.18 -15.20
C MET A 1 32.28 -1.04 -15.43
N LYS A 2 31.58 -2.15 -15.72
CA LYS A 2 30.12 -2.17 -15.77
C LYS A 2 29.66 -3.35 -14.92
N PRO A 3 28.96 -3.14 -13.81
CA PRO A 3 28.01 -4.12 -13.30
C PRO A 3 26.64 -3.68 -13.79
N GLY A 4 26.25 -4.19 -14.95
CA GLY A 4 24.89 -4.10 -15.47
C GLY A 4 24.39 -5.52 -15.64
N ALA A 5 24.43 -6.30 -14.56
CA ALA A 5 23.93 -7.66 -14.51
C ALA A 5 22.80 -7.67 -13.50
N ASN A 6 21.60 -7.43 -14.01
CA ASN A 6 20.30 -7.88 -13.50
C ASN A 6 20.38 -8.70 -12.19
N GLU A 7 20.59 -8.03 -11.06
CA GLU A 7 20.41 -8.66 -9.76
C GLU A 7 18.91 -8.91 -9.66
N LYS A 8 18.53 -10.19 -9.55
CA LYS A 8 17.13 -10.53 -9.28
C LYS A 8 16.72 -9.76 -8.02
N ALA A 9 15.59 -9.06 -8.10
CA ALA A 9 15.00 -8.43 -6.94
C ALA A 9 14.95 -9.43 -5.78
N GLY A 10 15.23 -8.94 -4.57
CA GLY A 10 15.27 -9.79 -3.40
C GLY A 10 13.89 -10.39 -3.08
N PRO A 11 13.85 -11.43 -2.24
CA PRO A 11 12.63 -12.19 -1.96
C PRO A 11 11.49 -11.34 -1.37
N ILE A 12 11.79 -10.26 -0.63
CA ILE A 12 10.78 -9.36 -0.07
C ILE A 12 10.20 -8.49 -1.18
N THR A 13 11.06 -7.88 -1.99
CA THR A 13 10.66 -7.08 -3.16
C THR A 13 9.78 -7.90 -4.10
N ASP A 14 10.24 -9.10 -4.47
CA ASP A 14 9.51 -10.01 -5.35
C ASP A 14 8.10 -10.33 -4.82
N PHE A 15 7.95 -10.49 -3.51
CA PHE A 15 6.67 -10.82 -2.89
C PHE A 15 5.72 -9.63 -2.85
N LEU A 16 6.19 -8.46 -2.40
CA LEU A 16 5.34 -7.28 -2.22
C LEU A 16 4.95 -6.63 -3.56
N VAL A 17 5.85 -6.60 -4.54
CA VAL A 17 5.54 -6.14 -5.91
C VAL A 17 4.49 -7.04 -6.57
N LYS A 18 4.55 -8.36 -6.36
CA LYS A 18 3.50 -9.28 -6.85
C LYS A 18 2.17 -9.03 -6.14
N ASP A 19 2.21 -8.70 -4.84
CA ASP A 19 1.01 -8.35 -4.09
C ASP A 19 0.39 -7.05 -4.61
N HIS A 20 1.18 -6.03 -4.95
CA HIS A 20 0.71 -4.83 -5.65
C HIS A 20 0.04 -5.16 -6.98
N GLY A 21 0.65 -6.01 -7.81
CA GLY A 21 0.05 -6.45 -9.07
C GLY A 21 -1.29 -7.17 -8.86
N ARG A 22 -1.41 -8.01 -7.82
CA ARG A 22 -2.66 -8.67 -7.43
C ARG A 22 -3.73 -7.65 -7.00
N LEU A 23 -3.36 -6.65 -6.21
CA LEU A 23 -4.28 -5.61 -5.73
C LEU A 23 -4.77 -4.71 -6.88
N GLU A 24 -3.90 -4.30 -7.79
CA GLU A 24 -4.31 -3.54 -8.98
C GLU A 24 -5.27 -4.34 -9.86
N ALA A 25 -5.01 -5.64 -10.07
CA ALA A 25 -5.90 -6.50 -10.83
C ALA A 25 -7.30 -6.63 -10.19
N LEU A 26 -7.37 -6.72 -8.85
CA LEU A 26 -8.64 -6.72 -8.12
C LEU A 26 -9.38 -5.39 -8.29
N LEU A 27 -8.70 -4.26 -8.13
CA LEU A 27 -9.31 -2.94 -8.28
C LEU A 27 -9.79 -2.72 -9.72
N GLN A 28 -8.97 -3.08 -10.72
CA GLN A 28 -9.33 -2.99 -12.13
C GLN A 28 -10.57 -3.83 -12.45
N SER A 29 -10.63 -5.06 -11.93
CA SER A 29 -11.78 -5.94 -12.12
C SER A 29 -13.03 -5.39 -11.44
N ALA A 30 -12.90 -4.82 -10.24
CA ALA A 30 -14.01 -4.23 -9.50
C ALA A 30 -14.66 -3.05 -10.24
N VAL A 31 -13.90 -2.31 -11.04
CA VAL A 31 -14.39 -1.14 -11.80
C VAL A 31 -14.45 -1.38 -13.31
N ALA A 32 -14.46 -2.64 -13.75
CA ALA A 32 -14.41 -2.99 -15.17
C ALA A 32 -15.66 -2.52 -15.94
N GLN A 33 -16.82 -2.49 -15.29
CA GLN A 33 -18.06 -2.01 -15.89
C GLN A 33 -18.29 -0.52 -15.58
N VAL A 34 -18.43 0.28 -16.63
CA VAL A 34 -18.67 1.73 -16.50
C VAL A 34 -19.94 2.00 -15.69
N GLY A 35 -19.84 2.87 -14.70
CA GLY A 35 -20.97 3.30 -13.87
C GLY A 35 -21.38 2.34 -12.75
N SER A 36 -20.65 1.23 -12.56
CA SER A 36 -20.91 0.27 -11.48
C SER A 36 -19.63 -0.24 -10.86
N VAL A 37 -19.65 -0.54 -9.56
CA VAL A 37 -18.54 -1.21 -8.87
C VAL A 37 -19.01 -2.58 -8.41
N ASP A 38 -18.26 -3.63 -8.75
CA ASP A 38 -18.45 -4.95 -8.15
C ASP A 38 -17.99 -4.89 -6.69
N GLN A 39 -18.97 -4.89 -5.79
CA GLN A 39 -18.72 -4.75 -4.36
C GLN A 39 -17.90 -5.91 -3.79
N GLY A 40 -18.08 -7.14 -4.28
CA GLY A 40 -17.34 -8.30 -3.79
C GLY A 40 -15.87 -8.26 -4.17
N LEU A 41 -15.55 -7.82 -5.39
CA LEU A 41 -14.18 -7.59 -5.82
C LEU A 41 -13.56 -6.37 -5.11
N TYR A 42 -14.33 -5.32 -4.90
CA TYR A 42 -13.86 -4.14 -4.17
C TYR A 42 -13.57 -4.45 -2.70
N ASP A 43 -14.39 -5.26 -2.02
CA ASP A 43 -14.12 -5.67 -0.64
C ASP A 43 -12.88 -6.58 -0.53
N GLN A 44 -12.64 -7.45 -1.53
CA GLN A 44 -11.39 -8.20 -1.63
C GLN A 44 -10.16 -7.29 -1.81
N PHE A 45 -10.28 -6.26 -2.65
CA PHE A 45 -9.24 -5.23 -2.79
C PHE A 45 -8.98 -4.50 -1.47
N ARG A 46 -10.02 -4.01 -0.78
CA ARG A 46 -9.90 -3.31 0.51
C ARG A 46 -9.24 -4.19 1.58
N ALA A 47 -9.71 -5.43 1.72
CA ALA A 47 -9.15 -6.40 2.66
C ALA A 47 -7.68 -6.68 2.36
N GLY A 48 -7.36 -6.91 1.08
CA GLY A 48 -6.01 -7.15 0.60
C GLY A 48 -5.08 -5.96 0.86
N LEU A 49 -5.52 -4.74 0.57
CA LEU A 49 -4.71 -3.53 0.72
C LEU A 49 -4.47 -3.18 2.20
N LEU A 50 -5.49 -3.35 3.07
CA LEU A 50 -5.30 -3.20 4.52
C LEU A 50 -4.37 -4.26 5.11
N ARG A 51 -4.42 -5.50 4.57
CA ARG A 51 -3.45 -6.54 4.94
C ARG A 51 -2.05 -6.14 4.50
N HIS A 52 -1.89 -5.63 3.28
CA HIS A 52 -0.63 -5.14 2.74
C HIS A 52 0.00 -4.06 3.63
N ILE A 53 -0.73 -2.98 3.90
CA ILE A 53 -0.32 -1.92 4.83
C ILE A 53 0.03 -2.50 6.20
N GLY A 54 -0.76 -3.49 6.67
CA GLY A 54 -0.49 -4.20 7.91
C GLY A 54 0.84 -4.96 7.91
N MET A 55 1.21 -5.60 6.79
CA MET A 55 2.51 -6.25 6.61
C MET A 55 3.65 -5.24 6.75
N GLU A 56 3.52 -4.08 6.11
CA GLU A 56 4.57 -3.08 6.15
C GLU A 56 4.72 -2.42 7.53
N GLU A 57 3.60 -1.95 8.10
CA GLU A 57 3.61 -1.24 9.39
C GLU A 57 3.98 -2.12 10.58
N LYS A 58 3.58 -3.39 10.57
CA LYS A 58 3.72 -4.28 11.73
C LYS A 58 4.88 -5.25 11.62
N ILE A 59 5.38 -5.50 10.41
CA ILE A 59 6.41 -6.50 10.15
C ILE A 59 7.64 -5.84 9.51
N LEU A 60 7.47 -5.22 8.33
CA LEU A 60 8.60 -4.77 7.51
C LEU A 60 9.33 -3.57 8.11
N LEU A 61 8.61 -2.45 8.36
CA LEU A 61 9.18 -1.23 8.92
C LEU A 61 9.79 -1.44 10.32
N PRO A 62 9.14 -2.18 11.25
CA PRO A 62 9.76 -2.51 12.53
C PRO A 62 11.01 -3.38 12.39
N ALA A 63 11.02 -4.34 11.46
CA ALA A 63 12.20 -5.16 11.19
C ALA A 63 13.37 -4.31 10.66
N ALA A 64 13.12 -3.43 9.69
CA ALA A 64 14.11 -2.52 9.16
C ALA A 64 14.67 -1.58 10.25
N GLN A 65 13.80 -1.03 11.10
CA GLN A 65 14.22 -0.19 12.23
C GLN A 65 15.12 -0.96 13.20
N ARG A 66 14.76 -2.19 13.57
CA ARG A 66 15.59 -3.04 14.44
C ARG A 66 16.96 -3.32 13.80
N LEU A 67 16.98 -3.68 12.52
CA LEU A 67 18.22 -3.98 11.79
C LEU A 67 19.13 -2.76 11.64
N ARG A 68 18.56 -1.55 11.71
CA ARG A 68 19.27 -0.27 11.77
C ARG A 68 19.58 0.21 13.19
N GLY A 69 19.62 -0.69 14.17
CA GLY A 69 20.00 -0.36 15.54
C GLY A 69 18.96 0.49 16.28
N GLY A 70 17.70 0.48 15.84
CA GLY A 70 16.60 1.25 16.44
C GLY A 70 16.23 2.52 15.68
N GLU A 71 16.99 2.90 14.65
CA GLU A 71 16.69 4.08 13.85
C GLU A 71 15.68 3.79 12.72
N PRO A 72 14.59 4.56 12.58
CA PRO A 72 13.62 4.36 11.50
C PRO A 72 14.19 4.78 10.14
N LEU A 73 13.76 4.13 9.07
CA LEU A 73 14.10 4.56 7.71
C LEU A 73 13.58 6.00 7.47
N PRO A 74 14.35 6.87 6.77
CA PRO A 74 13.90 8.24 6.49
C PRO A 74 12.53 8.33 5.81
N ILE A 75 12.20 7.36 4.95
CA ILE A 75 10.91 7.27 4.23
C ILE A 75 9.74 6.80 5.10
N ALA A 76 9.99 6.22 6.28
CA ALA A 76 8.95 5.57 7.09
C ALA A 76 7.85 6.53 7.57
N SER A 77 8.18 7.79 7.87
CA SER A 77 7.19 8.78 8.29
C SER A 77 6.25 9.16 7.14
N LYS A 78 6.77 9.28 5.91
CA LYS A 78 5.96 9.54 4.71
C LYS A 78 5.04 8.36 4.40
N LEU A 79 5.57 7.13 4.42
CA LEU A 79 4.78 5.91 4.20
C LEU A 79 3.63 5.81 5.20
N ARG A 80 3.87 6.07 6.49
CA ARG A 80 2.82 6.10 7.52
C ARG A 80 1.70 7.11 7.24
N LEU A 81 2.06 8.29 6.73
CA LEU A 81 1.07 9.30 6.32
C LEU A 81 0.26 8.78 5.12
N ASP A 82 0.92 8.18 4.13
CA ASP A 82 0.27 7.60 2.95
C ASP A 82 -0.67 6.47 3.31
N HIS A 83 -0.23 5.53 4.15
CA HIS A 83 -1.05 4.44 4.67
C HIS A 83 -2.31 4.96 5.38
N GLY A 84 -2.18 6.02 6.18
CA GLY A 84 -3.32 6.65 6.83
C GLY A 84 -4.30 7.28 5.84
N ALA A 85 -3.79 7.93 4.78
CA ALA A 85 -4.60 8.49 3.72
C ALA A 85 -5.31 7.39 2.90
N ILE A 86 -4.57 6.37 2.48
CA ILE A 86 -5.10 5.20 1.75
C ILE A 86 -6.17 4.50 2.57
N ALA A 87 -5.89 4.16 3.83
CA ALA A 87 -6.86 3.50 4.71
C ALA A 87 -8.15 4.33 4.88
N SER A 88 -8.03 5.67 4.94
CA SER A 88 -9.21 6.55 5.01
C SER A 88 -10.04 6.50 3.72
N LEU A 89 -9.41 6.46 2.55
CA LEU A 89 -10.09 6.35 1.24
C LEU A 89 -10.87 5.03 1.08
N LEU A 90 -10.52 3.99 1.84
CA LEU A 90 -11.23 2.70 1.84
C LEU A 90 -12.48 2.70 2.73
N MET A 91 -12.76 3.78 3.47
CA MET A 91 -13.95 3.91 4.31
C MET A 91 -15.24 4.25 3.54
N PRO A 92 -15.29 5.28 2.68
CA PRO A 92 -16.52 5.63 1.96
C PRO A 92 -16.88 4.59 0.88
N PRO A 93 -18.13 4.61 0.38
CA PRO A 93 -18.50 3.87 -0.83
C PRO A 93 -17.62 4.25 -2.03
N PRO A 94 -17.31 3.31 -2.93
CA PRO A 94 -16.40 3.54 -4.06
C PRO A 94 -17.05 4.39 -5.16
N THR A 95 -16.93 5.71 -5.06
CA THR A 95 -17.27 6.61 -6.19
C THR A 95 -16.12 6.69 -7.19
N ALA A 96 -16.39 7.15 -8.41
CA ALA A 96 -15.35 7.35 -9.42
C ALA A 96 -14.21 8.25 -8.91
N THR A 97 -14.56 9.34 -8.22
CA THR A 97 -13.60 10.23 -7.54
C THR A 97 -12.76 9.51 -6.48
N ILE A 98 -13.37 8.68 -5.61
CA ILE A 98 -12.62 7.91 -4.60
C ILE A 98 -11.64 6.95 -5.28
N ILE A 99 -12.10 6.19 -6.28
CA ILE A 99 -11.25 5.23 -7.00
C ILE A 99 -10.10 5.92 -7.73
N ALA A 100 -10.38 7.05 -8.40
CA ALA A 100 -9.35 7.84 -9.07
C ALA A 100 -8.31 8.38 -8.06
N THR A 101 -8.78 8.84 -6.90
CA THR A 101 -7.90 9.34 -5.84
C THR A 101 -7.03 8.22 -5.25
N ILE A 102 -7.60 7.03 -4.98
CA ILE A 102 -6.85 5.84 -4.55
C ILE A 102 -5.72 5.54 -5.53
N ARG A 103 -6.01 5.46 -6.84
CA ARG A 103 -5.01 5.19 -7.87
C ARG A 103 -3.91 6.26 -7.92
N ALA A 104 -4.27 7.54 -7.79
CA ALA A 104 -3.31 8.63 -7.81
C ALA A 104 -2.35 8.57 -6.61
N VAL A 105 -2.89 8.29 -5.40
CA VAL A 105 -2.09 8.13 -4.19
C VAL A 105 -1.19 6.90 -4.28
N LEU A 106 -1.75 5.73 -4.65
CA LEU A 106 -0.99 4.48 -4.81
C LEU A 106 0.15 4.64 -5.81
N LYS A 107 -0.06 5.33 -6.94
CA LYS A 107 1.00 5.56 -7.93
C LYS A 107 2.24 6.25 -7.33
N VAL A 108 2.03 7.28 -6.49
CA VAL A 108 3.13 8.00 -5.83
C VAL A 108 3.74 7.14 -4.72
N HIS A 109 2.88 6.51 -3.91
CA HIS A 109 3.25 5.65 -2.81
C HIS A 109 4.12 4.47 -3.26
N ASN A 110 3.69 3.70 -4.26
CA ASN A 110 4.44 2.58 -4.83
C ASN A 110 5.82 3.00 -5.38
N THR A 111 5.98 4.25 -5.84
CA THR A 111 7.30 4.73 -6.29
C THR A 111 8.30 4.83 -5.13
N ILE A 112 7.83 5.15 -3.91
CA ILE A 112 8.65 5.21 -2.70
C ILE A 112 9.06 3.80 -2.25
N GLU A 113 8.22 2.81 -2.52
CA GLU A 113 8.40 1.43 -2.07
C GLU A 113 9.23 0.60 -3.05
N GLU A 114 8.89 0.68 -4.33
CA GLU A 114 9.43 -0.14 -5.41
C GLU A 114 10.56 0.55 -6.20
N GLY A 115 10.70 1.87 -6.06
CA GLY A 115 11.74 2.63 -6.77
C GLY A 115 13.16 2.25 -6.33
N PRO A 116 14.20 2.63 -7.10
CA PRO A 116 15.59 2.39 -6.71
C PRO A 116 15.92 3.02 -5.34
N GLY A 117 16.48 2.23 -4.43
CA GLY A 117 16.71 2.62 -3.03
C GLY A 117 15.41 2.78 -2.22
N GLY A 118 14.29 2.26 -2.74
CA GLY A 118 12.99 2.26 -2.10
C GLY A 118 12.92 1.31 -0.90
N LEU A 119 11.73 1.24 -0.29
CA LEU A 119 11.50 0.41 0.89
C LEU A 119 11.93 -1.05 0.68
N TYR A 120 11.51 -1.66 -0.42
CA TYR A 120 11.66 -3.11 -0.57
C TYR A 120 13.10 -3.54 -0.81
N GLU A 121 13.79 -2.85 -1.73
CA GLU A 121 15.21 -3.08 -1.99
C GLU A 121 16.04 -2.85 -0.71
N THR A 122 15.80 -1.75 -0.01
CA THR A 122 16.47 -1.44 1.26
C THR A 122 16.22 -2.54 2.31
N CYS A 123 15.01 -3.08 2.37
CA CYS A 123 14.68 -4.15 3.31
C CYS A 123 15.32 -5.50 2.94
N ASP A 124 15.42 -5.83 1.65
CA ASP A 124 16.14 -7.03 1.20
C ASP A 124 17.64 -6.92 1.56
N GLU A 125 18.26 -5.77 1.32
CA GLU A 125 19.66 -5.51 1.69
C GLU A 125 19.90 -5.61 3.20
N LEU A 126 19.05 -4.95 4.00
CA LEU A 126 19.18 -4.95 5.46
C LEU A 126 18.93 -6.33 6.07
N ALA A 127 17.94 -7.06 5.55
CA ALA A 127 17.57 -8.35 6.11
C ALA A 127 18.67 -9.39 5.87
N SER A 128 19.33 -9.38 4.70
CA SER A 128 20.44 -10.28 4.37
C SER A 128 20.13 -11.74 4.77
N SER A 129 20.81 -12.31 5.78
CA SER A 129 20.56 -13.66 6.30
C SER A 129 19.17 -13.88 6.93
N GLU A 130 18.50 -12.81 7.39
CA GLU A 130 17.15 -12.86 7.98
C GLU A 130 16.02 -12.79 6.94
N ALA A 131 16.33 -12.56 5.66
CA ALA A 131 15.33 -12.32 4.61
C ALA A 131 14.29 -13.44 4.48
N ALA A 132 14.72 -14.70 4.57
CA ALA A 132 13.81 -15.86 4.51
C ALA A 132 12.82 -15.90 5.69
N GLN A 133 13.28 -15.57 6.90
CA GLN A 133 12.41 -15.53 8.07
C GLN A 133 11.43 -14.35 8.00
N LEU A 134 11.89 -13.20 7.50
CA LEU A 134 11.05 -12.03 7.32
C LEU A 134 9.98 -12.28 6.26
N LEU A 135 10.35 -12.87 5.11
CA LEU A 135 9.41 -13.30 4.08
C LEU A 135 8.35 -14.26 4.64
N ALA A 136 8.75 -15.26 5.43
CA ALA A 136 7.80 -16.19 6.03
C ALA A 136 6.76 -15.47 6.94
N LYS A 137 7.17 -14.43 7.67
CA LYS A 137 6.25 -13.61 8.48
C LYS A 137 5.29 -12.80 7.61
N LEU A 138 5.77 -12.21 6.52
CA LEU A 138 4.94 -11.46 5.56
C LEU A 138 3.89 -12.40 4.93
N GLN A 139 4.32 -13.58 4.48
CA GLN A 139 3.41 -14.59 3.91
C GLN A 139 2.37 -15.08 4.92
N ALA A 140 2.75 -15.23 6.19
CA ALA A 140 1.86 -15.63 7.27
C ALA A 140 0.96 -14.50 7.81
N ALA A 141 1.05 -13.27 7.29
CA ALA A 141 0.19 -12.19 7.73
C ALA A 141 -1.29 -12.56 7.51
N PRO A 142 -2.15 -12.39 8.54
CA PRO A 142 -3.52 -12.90 8.50
C PRO A 142 -4.35 -12.19 7.45
N GLU A 143 -5.31 -12.91 6.88
CA GLU A 143 -6.39 -12.30 6.10
C GLU A 143 -7.24 -11.39 6.98
N LEU A 144 -7.76 -10.32 6.39
CA LEU A 144 -8.60 -9.35 7.08
C LEU A 144 -10.02 -9.41 6.54
N ALA A 145 -10.99 -9.36 7.44
CA ALA A 145 -12.36 -9.03 7.09
C ALA A 145 -12.53 -7.51 7.13
N VAL A 146 -13.18 -6.94 6.11
CA VAL A 146 -13.54 -5.52 6.10
C VAL A 146 -14.98 -5.34 6.53
N LEU A 147 -15.23 -4.27 7.29
CA LEU A 147 -16.57 -3.80 7.53
C LEU A 147 -17.14 -3.16 6.25
N PRO A 148 -18.47 -3.11 6.10
CA PRO A 148 -19.10 -2.35 5.03
C PRO A 148 -18.58 -0.91 4.97
N CYS A 149 -18.53 -0.34 3.77
CA CYS A 149 -18.28 1.08 3.59
C CYS A 149 -19.27 1.92 4.41
N SER A 150 -18.84 3.10 4.85
CA SER A 150 -19.66 4.04 5.60
C SER A 150 -19.84 5.34 4.83
N ASP A 151 -21.10 5.77 4.68
CA ASP A 151 -21.51 7.05 4.12
C ASP A 151 -21.84 8.09 5.21
N GLY A 152 -21.43 7.83 6.46
CA GLY A 152 -21.68 8.71 7.58
C GLY A 152 -21.08 10.11 7.36
N PRO A 153 -21.70 11.17 7.92
CA PRO A 153 -21.34 12.56 7.63
C PRO A 153 -19.91 12.95 8.04
N ALA A 154 -19.29 12.18 8.94
CA ALA A 154 -17.92 12.41 9.39
C ALA A 154 -16.84 11.77 8.48
N VAL A 155 -17.23 10.85 7.57
CA VAL A 155 -16.28 10.06 6.77
C VAL A 155 -15.52 10.95 5.78
N MET A 156 -16.21 11.66 4.90
CA MET A 156 -15.55 12.49 3.88
C MET A 156 -14.66 13.61 4.49
N PRO A 157 -15.07 14.33 5.55
CA PRO A 157 -14.17 15.24 6.24
C PRO A 157 -12.92 14.57 6.83
N ALA A 158 -13.03 13.33 7.31
CA ALA A 158 -11.88 12.58 7.82
C ALA A 158 -10.92 12.17 6.67
N VAL A 159 -11.47 11.74 5.54
CA VAL A 159 -10.70 11.43 4.31
C VAL A 159 -9.90 12.65 3.86
N GLN A 160 -10.54 13.81 3.73
CA GLN A 160 -9.88 15.04 3.30
C GLN A 160 -8.71 15.43 4.22
N ARG A 161 -8.93 15.45 5.55
CA ARG A 161 -7.86 15.74 6.52
C ARG A 161 -6.71 14.72 6.45
N ALA A 162 -7.01 13.46 6.14
CA ALA A 162 -5.99 12.43 6.02
C ALA A 162 -5.14 12.61 4.75
N LEU A 163 -5.78 12.94 3.62
CA LEU A 163 -5.11 13.29 2.37
C LEU A 163 -4.23 14.53 2.54
N GLU A 164 -4.78 15.61 3.09
CA GLU A 164 -4.05 16.87 3.31
C GLU A 164 -2.79 16.67 4.16
N ARG A 165 -2.91 15.90 5.26
CA ARG A 165 -1.77 15.54 6.11
C ARG A 165 -0.68 14.76 5.38
N ALA A 166 -1.06 13.95 4.39
CA ALA A 166 -0.13 13.19 3.56
C ALA A 166 0.38 13.97 2.34
N GLY A 167 -0.11 15.21 2.13
CA GLY A 167 0.25 16.07 0.99
C GLY A 167 -0.56 15.80 -0.28
N TYR A 168 -1.71 15.13 -0.18
CA TYR A 168 -2.62 14.87 -1.29
C TYR A 168 -3.90 15.70 -1.18
N GLN A 169 -4.65 15.72 -2.28
CA GLN A 169 -6.00 16.30 -2.35
C GLN A 169 -6.95 15.28 -2.95
N LEU A 170 -8.22 15.37 -2.58
CA LEU A 170 -9.28 14.61 -3.25
C LEU A 170 -9.36 15.10 -4.70
N LEU A 171 -9.44 14.18 -5.66
CA LEU A 171 -9.64 14.57 -7.06
C LEU A 171 -11.07 15.09 -7.26
N ASP A 172 -11.24 16.09 -8.11
CA ASP A 172 -12.56 16.61 -8.48
C ASP A 172 -13.19 15.75 -9.59
N ASP A 173 -14.51 15.60 -9.57
CA ASP A 173 -15.33 14.91 -10.59
C ASP A 173 -15.31 15.58 -12.00
N LYS A 174 -14.37 16.50 -12.28
CA LYS A 174 -14.31 17.17 -13.58
C LYS A 174 -13.63 16.31 -14.65
N VAL A 175 -14.43 15.46 -15.30
CA VAL A 175 -14.27 15.07 -16.71
C VAL A 175 -15.58 15.31 -17.43
#